data_AF-A0A7J2WPR0-F1
#
_entry.id   AF-A0A7J2WPR0-F1
#
_cell.length_a   1.000
_cell.length_b   1.000
_cell.length_c   1.000
_cell.angle_alpha   90.00
_cell.angle_beta   90.00
_cell.angle_gamma   90.00
#
_symmetry.space_group_name_H-M   'P 1'
#
loop_
_entity.id
_entity.type
_entity.pdbx_description
1 polymer ?
#
loop_
_entity_poly.entity_id
_entity_poly.type
_entity_poly.pdbx_seq_one_letter_code
_entity_poly.pdbx_strand_id
1 'polypeptide(L)'
;MDVLAFIIEVEAITISGALSPGPLTVSAASLGIKSGKRAGFLISLGHMAFELPLVLLIAGGLSIVSQSFKSILSLIGGVFLLYFASTQIISLREGQNK
;
A
#
# COMPACT_ATOMS: atom_id res chain seq x y z
N MET A 1 -19.32 -10.38 -9.46
CA MET A 1 -19.57 -9.02 -8.96
C MET A 1 -20.01 -8.16 -10.12
N ASP A 2 -20.94 -7.24 -9.90
CA ASP A 2 -21.23 -6.16 -10.84
C ASP A 2 -19.98 -5.27 -11.01
N VAL A 3 -19.79 -4.69 -12.18
CA VAL A 3 -18.61 -3.84 -12.49
C VAL A 3 -18.54 -2.65 -11.54
N LEU A 4 -19.70 -2.05 -11.25
CA LEU A 4 -19.78 -0.94 -10.31
C LEU A 4 -19.35 -1.36 -8.90
N ALA A 5 -19.78 -2.54 -8.44
CA ALA A 5 -19.39 -3.08 -7.14
C ALA A 5 -17.88 -3.34 -7.06
N PHE A 6 -17.28 -3.86 -8.14
CA PHE A 6 -15.84 -4.09 -8.22
C PHE A 6 -15.04 -2.78 -8.16
N ILE A 7 -15.45 -1.75 -8.90
CA ILE A 7 -14.79 -0.43 -8.86
C ILE A 7 -14.83 0.14 -7.45
N ILE A 8 -15.99 0.10 -6.79
CA ILE A 8 -16.15 0.60 -5.42
C ILE A 8 -15.24 -0.15 -4.46
N GLU A 9 -15.16 -1.47 -4.57
CA GLU A 9 -14.30 -2.30 -3.72
C GLU A 9 -12.82 -1.96 -3.89
N VAL A 10 -12.35 -1.89 -5.14
CA VAL A 10 -10.95 -1.55 -5.45
C VAL A 10 -10.59 -0.17 -4.90
N GLU A 11 -11.41 0.84 -5.15
CA GLU A 11 -11.19 2.19 -4.64
C GLU A 11 -11.19 2.22 -3.11
N ALA A 12 -12.14 1.54 -2.44
CA ALA A 12 -12.22 1.51 -0.98
C ALA A 12 -10.96 0.88 -0.36
N ILE A 13 -10.47 -0.23 -0.94
CA ILE A 13 -9.26 -0.90 -0.46
C ILE A 13 -8.03 -0.01 -0.69
N THR A 14 -7.87 0.55 -1.88
CA THR A 14 -6.72 1.41 -2.22
C THR A 14 -6.68 2.68 -1.37
N ILE A 15 -7.81 3.35 -1.16
CA ILE A 15 -7.90 4.54 -0.31
C ILE A 15 -7.49 4.19 1.14
N SER A 16 -7.89 3.03 1.65
CA SER A 16 -7.49 2.60 3.00
C SER A 16 -5.97 2.43 3.13
N GLY A 17 -5.32 1.89 2.09
CA GLY A 17 -3.86 1.75 2.03
C GLY A 17 -3.15 3.10 1.97
N ALA A 18 -3.61 3.98 1.06
CA ALA A 18 -3.03 5.31 0.86
C ALA A 18 -3.18 6.24 2.07
N LEU A 19 -4.24 6.06 2.87
CA LEU A 19 -4.50 6.85 4.07
C LEU A 19 -3.91 6.24 5.35
N SER A 20 -3.33 5.05 5.28
CA SER A 20 -2.71 4.40 6.44
C SER A 20 -1.58 5.29 7.00
N PRO A 21 -1.49 5.52 8.32
CA PRO A 21 -0.44 6.33 8.92
C PRO A 21 0.95 5.75 8.62
N GLY A 22 1.79 6.50 7.90
CA GLY A 22 3.11 6.03 7.49
C GLY A 22 3.96 7.13 6.84
N PRO A 23 5.17 6.82 6.36
CA PRO A 23 6.09 7.82 5.81
C PRO A 23 5.51 8.62 4.64
N LEU A 24 4.73 7.96 3.78
CA LEU A 24 4.08 8.58 2.62
C LEU A 24 2.98 9.56 3.05
N THR A 25 2.10 9.13 3.96
CA THR A 25 1.02 9.96 4.54
C THR A 25 1.57 11.14 5.32
N VAL A 26 2.63 10.94 6.12
CA VAL A 26 3.31 12.01 6.87
C VAL A 26 3.95 13.01 5.91
N SER A 27 4.61 12.53 4.86
CA SER A 27 5.20 13.39 3.82
C SER A 27 4.12 14.17 3.08
N ALA A 28 3.02 13.53 2.69
CA ALA A 28 1.88 14.16 2.02
C ALA A 28 1.23 15.25 2.89
N ALA A 29 1.07 15.02 4.19
CA ALA A 29 0.56 16.03 5.12
C ALA A 29 1.53 17.21 5.26
N SER A 30 2.81 16.94 5.50
CA SER A 30 3.84 17.96 5.72
C SER A 30 4.08 18.85 4.48
N LEU A 31 4.28 18.22 3.31
CA LEU A 31 4.48 18.92 2.04
C LEU A 31 3.17 19.52 1.51
N GLY A 32 2.03 18.90 1.80
CA GLY A 32 0.71 19.44 1.44
C GLY A 32 0.41 20.78 2.10
N ILE A 33 0.81 20.96 3.37
CA ILE A 33 0.70 22.25 4.06
C ILE A 33 1.61 23.31 3.42
N LYS A 34 2.83 22.96 3.01
CA LYS A 34 3.81 23.91 2.46
C LYS A 34 3.58 24.28 0.99
N SER A 35 3.20 23.32 0.17
CA SER A 35 3.20 23.45 -1.31
C SER A 35 1.84 23.09 -1.94
N GLY A 36 0.83 22.85 -1.10
CA GLY A 36 -0.56 22.67 -1.51
C GLY A 36 -0.76 21.49 -2.48
N LYS A 37 -1.70 21.67 -3.41
CA LYS A 37 -2.14 20.63 -4.35
C LYS A 37 -1.02 20.08 -5.24
N ARG A 38 0.00 20.90 -5.56
CA ARG A 38 1.13 20.49 -6.39
C ARG A 38 1.97 19.42 -5.71
N ALA A 39 2.21 19.54 -4.40
CA ALA A 39 2.93 18.52 -3.64
C ALA A 39 2.19 17.19 -3.65
N GLY A 40 0.87 17.20 -3.41
CA GLY A 40 0.06 15.98 -3.48
C GLY A 40 0.16 15.28 -4.82
N PHE A 41 0.06 16.03 -5.93
CA PHE A 41 0.18 15.48 -7.28
C PHE A 41 1.56 14.87 -7.57
N LEU A 42 2.63 15.56 -7.18
CA LEU A 42 4.01 15.07 -7.34
C LEU A 42 4.26 13.81 -6.51
N ILE A 43 3.73 13.75 -5.28
CA ILE A 43 3.83 12.58 -4.41
C ILE A 43 3.08 11.39 -4.99
N SER A 44 1.85 11.59 -5.50
CA SER A 44 1.09 10.52 -6.13
C SER A 44 1.76 9.99 -7.40
N LEU A 45 2.36 10.88 -8.21
CA LEU A 45 3.12 10.48 -9.39
C LEU A 45 4.36 9.67 -9.03
N GLY A 46 5.11 10.11 -8.02
CA GLY A 46 6.26 9.38 -7.51
C GLY A 46 5.89 8.01 -6.95
N HIS A 47 4.80 7.93 -6.18
CA HIS A 47 4.30 6.67 -5.64
C HIS A 47 3.88 5.70 -6.75
N MET A 48 3.05 6.16 -7.69
CA MET A 48 2.59 5.39 -8.84
C MET A 48 3.76 4.89 -9.70
N ALA A 49 4.83 5.68 -9.85
CA ALA A 49 5.98 5.32 -10.68
C ALA A 49 6.68 4.03 -10.22
N PHE A 50 6.65 3.73 -8.91
CA PHE A 50 7.22 2.48 -8.37
C PHE A 50 6.18 1.38 -8.22
N GLU A 51 4.95 1.70 -7.83
CA GLU A 51 3.89 0.70 -7.67
C GLU A 51 3.42 0.12 -8.99
N LEU A 52 3.22 0.93 -10.03
CA LEU A 52 2.64 0.46 -11.28
C LEU A 52 3.51 -0.60 -11.98
N PRO A 53 4.85 -0.45 -12.10
CA PRO A 53 5.71 -1.53 -12.61
C PRO A 53 5.61 -2.80 -11.78
N LEU A 54 5.57 -2.69 -10.45
CA LEU A 54 5.45 -3.84 -9.55
C LEU A 54 4.13 -4.57 -9.77
N VAL A 55 3.00 -3.84 -9.84
CA VAL A 55 1.68 -4.41 -10.07
C VAL A 55 1.61 -5.10 -11.44
N LEU A 56 2.16 -4.50 -12.49
CA LEU A 56 2.22 -5.12 -13.81
C LEU A 56 3.06 -6.40 -13.82
N LEU A 57 4.20 -6.42 -13.12
CA LEU A 57 5.04 -7.61 -12.98
C LEU A 57 4.30 -8.72 -12.23
N ILE A 58 3.59 -8.38 -11.15
CA ILE A 58 2.78 -9.36 -10.41
C ILE A 58 1.64 -9.87 -11.29
N ALA A 59 0.87 -9.00 -11.93
CA ALA A 59 -0.25 -9.38 -12.77
C ALA A 59 0.18 -10.28 -13.96
N GLY A 60 1.27 -9.91 -14.63
CA GLY A 60 1.84 -10.71 -15.73
C GLY A 60 2.46 -12.02 -15.26
N GLY A 61 3.24 -11.98 -14.17
CA GLY A 61 3.96 -13.14 -13.64
C GLY A 61 3.04 -14.19 -13.01
N LEU A 62 1.99 -13.77 -12.30
CA LEU A 62 1.08 -14.68 -11.61
C LEU A 62 0.29 -15.59 -12.57
N SER A 63 0.15 -15.19 -13.83
CA SER A 63 -0.54 -16.00 -14.85
C SER A 63 0.29 -17.22 -15.30
N ILE A 64 1.62 -17.18 -15.14
CA ILE A 64 2.56 -18.17 -15.68
C ILE A 64 3.06 -19.12 -14.57
N VAL A 65 2.85 -18.75 -13.32
CA VAL A 65 3.42 -19.43 -12.15
C VAL A 65 2.50 -20.53 -11.61
N SER A 66 3.08 -21.64 -11.12
CA SER A 66 2.35 -22.80 -10.62
C SER A 66 1.54 -22.49 -9.35
N GLN A 67 0.45 -23.25 -9.14
CA GLN A 67 -0.43 -23.07 -7.98
C GLN A 67 0.31 -23.22 -6.65
N SER A 68 1.25 -24.17 -6.55
CA SER A 68 2.07 -24.38 -5.36
C SER A 68 2.90 -23.15 -5.00
N PHE A 69 3.46 -22.46 -6.01
CA PHE A 69 4.22 -21.24 -5.77
C PHE A 69 3.33 -20.07 -5.35
N LYS A 70 2.12 -19.94 -5.91
CA LYS A 70 1.13 -18.94 -5.45
C LYS A 70 0.77 -19.14 -3.98
N SER A 71 0.55 -20.38 -3.55
CA SER A 71 0.28 -20.69 -2.14
C SER A 71 1.46 -20.28 -1.24
N ILE A 72 2.70 -20.63 -1.61
CA ILE A 72 3.89 -20.23 -0.85
C ILE A 72 4.00 -18.69 -0.79
N LEU A 73 3.82 -18.01 -1.92
CA LEU A 73 3.88 -16.55 -1.99
C LEU A 73 2.81 -15.90 -1.11
N SER A 74 1.58 -16.45 -1.10
CA SER A 74 0.50 -15.96 -0.25
C SER A 74 0.79 -16.15 1.24
N LEU A 75 1.42 -17.28 1.61
CA LEU A 75 1.83 -17.55 2.99
C LEU A 75 2.91 -16.56 3.43
N ILE A 76 3.93 -16.36 2.60
CA ILE A 76 5.01 -15.40 2.85
C ILE A 76 4.42 -14.00 2.98
N GLY A 77 3.59 -13.57 2.03
CA GLY A 77 2.92 -12.27 2.06
C GLY A 77 2.10 -12.08 3.34
N GLY A 78 1.32 -13.08 3.75
CA GLY A 78 0.56 -13.05 4.99
C GLY A 78 1.44 -12.91 6.25
N VAL A 79 2.55 -13.66 6.32
CA VAL A 79 3.52 -13.53 7.42
C VAL A 79 4.14 -12.14 7.47
N PHE A 80 4.50 -11.57 6.30
CA PHE A 80 5.01 -10.19 6.23
C PHE A 80 3.96 -9.17 6.70
N LEU A 81 2.69 -9.34 6.37
CA LEU A 81 1.63 -8.45 6.86
C LEU A 81 1.48 -8.53 8.38
N LEU A 82 1.52 -9.73 8.96
CA LEU A 82 1.50 -9.89 10.43
C LEU A 82 2.73 -9.28 11.09
N TYR A 83 3.90 -9.43 10.47
CA TYR A 83 5.14 -8.80 10.93
C TYR A 83 5.00 -7.27 10.93
N PHE A 84 4.60 -6.66 9.81
CA PHE A 84 4.39 -5.21 9.74
C PHE A 84 3.32 -4.72 10.72
N ALA A 85 2.23 -5.46 10.90
CA ALA A 85 1.22 -5.14 11.91
C ALA A 85 1.83 -5.11 13.33
N SER A 86 2.62 -6.12 13.68
CA SER A 86 3.26 -6.21 14.99
C SER A 86 4.27 -5.08 15.22
N THR A 87 5.11 -4.77 14.24
CA THR A 87 6.12 -3.70 14.35
C THR A 87 5.46 -2.32 14.43
N GLN A 88 4.37 -2.11 13.70
CA GLN A 88 3.59 -0.87 13.77
C GLN A 88 2.96 -0.68 15.15
N ILE A 89 2.35 -1.74 15.73
CA ILE A 89 1.78 -1.70 17.09
C ILE A 89 2.86 -1.40 18.14
N ILE A 90 4.01 -2.07 18.06
CA ILE A 90 5.12 -1.86 19.00
C ILE A 90 5.66 -0.43 18.89
N SER A 91 5.87 0.07 17.67
CA SER A 91 6.35 1.43 17.41
C SER A 91 5.41 2.50 18.00
N LEU A 92 4.10 2.31 17.87
CA LEU A 92 3.11 3.20 18.48
C LEU A 92 3.19 3.19 20.02
N ARG A 93 3.46 2.03 20.61
CA ARG A 93 3.58 1.87 22.07
C ARG A 93 4.85 2.50 22.64
N GLU A 94 5.96 2.43 21.91
CA GLU A 94 7.23 3.07 22.29
C GLU A 94 7.21 4.58 22.09
N GLY A 95 6.55 5.09 21.05
CA GLY A 95 6.39 6.52 20.79
C GLY A 95 5.51 7.27 21.81
N GLN A 96 4.71 6.55 22.60
CA GLN A 96 3.89 7.10 23.71
C GLN A 96 4.64 7.17 25.05
N ASN A 97 5.83 6.55 25.14
CA ASN A 97 6.62 6.42 26.37
C ASN A 97 7.82 7.39 26.43
N LYS A 98 7.87 8.37 25.51
CA LYS A 98 8.79 9.51 25.48
C LYS A 98 7.97 10.80 25.52
#